data_AF-A0A356U1U9-F1
#
_entry.id   AF-A0A356U1U9-F1
#
_cell.length_a   1.000
_cell.length_b   1.000
_cell.length_c   1.000
_cell.angle_alpha   90.00
_cell.angle_beta   90.00
_cell.angle_gamma   90.00
#
_symmetry.space_group_name_H-M   'P 1'
#
loop_
_entity.id
_entity.type
_entity.pdbx_description
1 polymer ?
#
loop_
_entity_poly.entity_id
_entity_poly.type
_entity_poly.pdbx_seq_one_letter_code
_entity_poly.pdbx_strand_id
1 'polypeptide(L)' 'QTFVIDGENSVEKALQLAGKDLGADISLSAFVRFGLGEGVEKEESDFAAEVAATAGA' A
#
# COMPACT_ATOMS: atom_id res chain seq x y z
N GLN A 1 -1.29 1.62 -12.54
CA GLN A 1 -1.98 1.00 -11.40
C GLN A 1 -3.45 0.86 -11.74
N THR A 2 -4.03 -0.32 -11.54
CA THR A 2 -5.48 -0.52 -11.62
C THR A 2 -6.15 0.22 -10.48
N PHE A 3 -7.21 0.96 -10.79
CA PHE A 3 -7.96 1.70 -9.80
C PHE A 3 -8.72 0.71 -8.92
N VAL A 4 -8.41 0.72 -7.62
CA VAL A 4 -8.91 -0.28 -6.67
C VAL A 4 -10.42 -0.21 -6.43
N ILE A 5 -11.07 0.90 -6.80
CA ILE A 5 -12.51 1.11 -6.58
C ILE A 5 -13.35 0.40 -7.65
N ASP A 6 -12.92 0.44 -8.90
CA ASP A 6 -13.65 -0.23 -10.00
C ASP A 6 -13.02 -1.54 -10.47
N GLY A 7 -11.73 -1.77 -10.16
CA GLY A 7 -11.02 -3.01 -10.50
C GLY A 7 -10.70 -3.19 -11.99
N GLU A 8 -11.04 -2.21 -12.85
CA GLU A 8 -10.97 -2.34 -14.31
C GLU A 8 -10.18 -1.20 -14.94
N ASN A 9 -10.42 0.04 -14.53
CA ASN A 9 -9.77 1.20 -15.12
C ASN A 9 -8.40 1.45 -14.50
N SER A 10 -7.53 2.18 -15.21
CA SER A 10 -6.34 2.75 -14.58
C SER A 10 -6.72 3.98 -13.74
N VAL A 11 -5.91 4.30 -12.73
CA VAL A 11 -6.08 5.55 -11.94
C VAL A 11 -6.15 6.80 -12.84
N GLU A 12 -5.36 6.84 -13.90
CA GLU A 12 -5.38 7.93 -14.88
C GLU A 12 -6.73 8.03 -15.62
N LYS A 13 -7.28 6.91 -16.08
CA LYS A 13 -8.59 6.89 -16.73
C LYS A 13 -9.69 7.33 -15.77
N ALA A 14 -9.62 6.92 -14.50
CA ALA A 14 -10.57 7.36 -13.49
C ALA A 14 -10.56 8.89 -13.28
N LEU A 15 -9.37 9.52 -13.28
CA LEU A 15 -9.24 10.99 -13.21
C LEU A 15 -9.84 11.67 -14.46
N GLN A 16 -9.61 11.13 -15.65
CA GLN A 16 -10.18 11.67 -16.90
C GLN A 16 -11.70 11.57 -16.92
N LEU A 17 -12.27 10.46 -16.45
CA LEU A 17 -13.72 10.28 -16.36
C LEU A 17 -14.33 11.27 -15.37
N ALA A 18 -13.75 11.40 -14.17
CA ALA A 18 -14.18 12.38 -13.17
C ALA A 18 -14.10 13.82 -13.71
N GLY A 19 -13.04 14.15 -14.46
CA GLY A 19 -12.89 15.46 -15.09
C GLY A 19 -13.96 15.76 -16.14
N LYS A 20 -14.35 14.76 -16.93
CA LYS A 20 -15.47 14.87 -17.89
C LYS A 20 -16.80 15.11 -17.17
N ASP A 21 -17.06 14.39 -16.08
CA ASP A 21 -18.29 14.52 -15.30
C ASP A 21 -18.41 15.89 -14.62
N LEU A 22 -17.28 16.47 -14.22
CA LEU A 22 -17.19 17.78 -13.57
C LEU A 22 -16.99 18.95 -14.55
N GLY A 23 -16.77 18.65 -15.84
CA GLY A 23 -16.50 19.66 -16.88
C GLY A 23 -15.19 20.44 -16.66
N ALA A 24 -14.23 19.85 -15.96
CA ALA A 24 -12.95 20.47 -15.60
C ALA A 24 -11.78 19.49 -15.71
N ASP A 25 -10.59 20.00 -16.01
CA ASP A 25 -9.39 19.16 -16.00
C ASP A 25 -8.97 18.83 -14.56
N ILE A 26 -8.74 17.54 -14.28
CA ILE A 26 -8.36 17.04 -12.96
C ILE A 26 -6.99 16.39 -13.05
N SER A 27 -6.04 16.92 -12.29
CA SER A 27 -4.70 16.36 -12.18
C SER A 27 -4.36 16.01 -10.73
N LEU A 28 -3.65 14.89 -10.55
CA LEU A 28 -3.07 14.50 -9.27
C LEU A 28 -1.65 15.06 -9.18
N SER A 29 -1.44 16.12 -8.39
CA SER A 29 -0.13 16.78 -8.31
C SER A 29 0.90 16.01 -7.48
N ALA A 30 0.49 15.46 -6.34
CA ALA A 30 1.34 14.64 -5.47
C ALA A 30 0.48 13.86 -4.48
N PHE A 31 1.04 12.75 -3.99
CA PHE A 31 0.53 12.05 -2.81
C PHE A 31 1.72 11.49 -2.03
N VAL A 32 1.53 11.30 -0.72
CA VAL A 32 2.50 10.65 0.16
C VAL A 32 1.81 9.47 0.83
N ARG A 33 2.48 8.33 0.89
CA ARG A 33 2.01 7.14 1.58
C ARG A 33 3.00 6.80 2.68
N PHE A 34 2.53 6.74 3.92
CA PHE A 34 3.31 6.27 5.05
C PHE A 34 2.96 4.81 5.34
N GLY A 35 3.98 3.98 5.53
CA GLY A 35 3.85 2.64 6.09
C GLY A 35 4.50 2.53 7.45
N LEU A 36 3.81 1.94 8.42
CA LEU A 36 4.46 1.52 9.65
C LEU A 36 5.59 0.53 9.32
N GLY A 37 6.81 0.82 9.79
CA GLY A 37 8.00 0.00 9.54
C GLY A 37 8.68 0.25 8.18
N GLU A 38 8.26 1.25 7.40
CA GLU A 38 8.93 1.61 6.16
C GLU A 38 10.39 2.05 6.43
N GLY A 39 11.36 1.33 5.85
CA GLY A 39 12.79 1.55 6.10
C GLY A 39 13.34 0.95 7.40
N VAL A 40 12.54 0.16 8.13
CA VAL A 40 12.98 -0.58 9.32
C VAL A 40 13.15 -2.05 8.97
N GLU A 41 14.30 -2.64 9.28
CA GLU A 41 14.53 -4.07 9.11
C GLU A 41 13.54 -4.86 9.97
N LYS A 42 12.82 -5.79 9.34
CA LYS A 42 11.90 -6.66 10.05
C LYS A 42 12.69 -7.82 10.64
N GLU A 43 12.79 -7.87 11.95
CA GLU A 43 13.36 -9.01 12.65
C GLU A 43 12.50 -10.26 12.42
N GLU A 44 13.13 -11.33 11.94
CA GLU A 44 12.51 -12.66 11.83
C GLU A 44 12.92 -13.50 13.04
N SER A 45 11.98 -13.73 13.95
CA SER A 45 12.17 -14.55 15.14
C SER A 45 11.56 -15.95 14.95
N ASP A 46 12.34 -17.00 15.22
CA ASP A 46 11.84 -18.38 15.28
C ASP A 46 11.38 -18.72 16.70
N PHE A 47 10.08 -18.60 16.91
CA PHE A 47 9.46 -18.88 18.20
C PHE A 47 9.70 -20.32 18.68
N ALA A 48 9.81 -21.30 17.78
CA ALA A 48 10.04 -22.70 18.18
C ALA A 48 11.45 -22.89 18.71
N ALA A 49 12.44 -22.26 18.07
CA ALA A 49 13.83 -22.27 18.53
C ALA A 49 14.00 -21.57 19.89
N GLU A 50 13.32 -20.43 20.10
CA GLU A 50 13.33 -19.72 21.38
C GLU A 50 12.72 -20.55 22.52
N VAL A 51 11.62 -21.27 22.25
CA VAL A 51 10.99 -22.16 23.22
C VAL A 51 11.92 -23.33 23.57
N ALA A 52 12.56 -23.95 22.57
CA ALA A 52 13.49 -25.05 22.80
C ALA A 52 14.71 -24.61 23.64
N ALA A 53 15.24 -23.40 23.38
CA ALA A 53 16.34 -22.83 24.16
C ALA A 53 15.95 -22.52 25.61
N THR A 54 14.69 -22.15 25.87
CA THR A 54 14.21 -21.80 27.20
C THR A 54 13.80 -23.03 28.03
N ALA A 55 13.27 -24.08 27.38
CA ALA A 55 12.78 -25.30 28.05
C ALA A 55 13.88 -26.34 28.34
N GLY A 56 15.11 -26.12 27.88
CA GLY A 56 16.26 -27.05 28.00
C GLY A 56 17.29 -26.70 29.08
N ALA A 57 17.01 -25.75 29.98
CA ALA A 57 17.80 -25.44 31.17
C ALA A 57 17.21 -26.11 32.43
#